data_AF-A0A967SU20-F1
#
_entry.id   AF-A0A967SU20-F1
#
_cell.length_a   1.000
_cell.length_b   1.000
_cell.length_c   1.000
_cell.angle_alpha   90.00
_cell.angle_beta   90.00
_cell.angle_gamma   90.00
#
_symmetry.space_group_name_H-M   'P 1'
#
loop_
_entity.id
_entity.type
_entity.pdbx_description
1 polymer ?
#
loop_
_entity_poly.entity_id
_entity_poly.type
_entity_poly.pdbx_seq_one_letter_code
_entity_poly.pdbx_strand_id
1 'polypeptide(L)' 'VTPLTIAGFANMKALSTRNDAPEKASRPFDADRDGFVLGEGAGGVILESL' A
#
# COMPACT_ATOMS: atom_id res chain seq x y z
N VAL A 1 -5.33 8.70 -4.48
CA VAL A 1 -6.03 7.40 -4.56
C VAL A 1 -7.41 7.64 -5.16
N THR A 2 -7.78 6.94 -6.24
CA THR A 2 -9.12 7.08 -6.86
C THR A 2 -9.89 5.75 -6.83
N PRO A 3 -11.23 5.77 -6.87
CA PRO A 3 -12.03 4.54 -6.93
C PRO A 3 -11.67 3.64 -8.11
N LEU A 4 -11.35 4.21 -9.28
CA LEU A 4 -10.93 3.45 -10.46
C LEU A 4 -9.61 2.71 -10.18
N THR A 5 -8.65 3.39 -9.56
CA THR A 5 -7.35 2.79 -9.20
C THR A 5 -7.53 1.66 -8.19
N ILE A 6 -8.36 1.85 -7.17
CA ILE A 6 -8.69 0.79 -6.19
C ILE A 6 -9.32 -0.41 -6.90
N ALA A 7 -10.33 -0.19 -7.75
CA ALA A 7 -11.01 -1.26 -8.48
C ALA A 7 -10.07 -2.04 -9.41
N GLY A 8 -9.17 -1.34 -10.10
CA GLY A 8 -8.16 -1.97 -10.95
C GLY A 8 -7.23 -2.90 -10.17
N PHE A 9 -6.64 -2.42 -9.07
CA PHE A 9 -5.75 -3.25 -8.25
C PHE A 9 -6.49 -4.36 -7.49
N ALA A 10 -7.73 -4.13 -7.07
CA ALA A 10 -8.57 -5.17 -6.49
C ALA A 10 -8.86 -6.30 -7.48
N ASN A 11 -9.20 -5.97 -8.74
CA ASN A 11 -9.44 -6.97 -9.79
C ASN A 11 -8.18 -7.78 -10.16
N MET A 12 -7.00 -7.16 -10.07
CA MET A 12 -5.72 -7.86 -10.20
C MET A 12 -5.34 -8.70 -8.98
N LYS A 13 -6.13 -8.66 -7.89
CA LYS A 13 -5.84 -9.29 -6.59
C LYS A 13 -4.50 -8.83 -6.00
N ALA A 14 -4.14 -7.57 -6.22
CA ALA A 14 -2.87 -7.00 -5.74
C ALA A 14 -2.98 -6.32 -4.36
N LEU A 15 -4.19 -5.95 -3.96
CA LEU A 15 -4.47 -5.30 -2.67
C LEU A 15 -4.60 -6.33 -1.55
N SER A 16 -4.15 -5.97 -0.35
CA SER A 16 -4.40 -6.77 0.86
C SER A 16 -5.90 -6.90 1.14
N THR A 17 -6.32 -8.06 1.61
CA THR A 17 -7.71 -8.39 1.98
C THR A 17 -7.90 -8.54 3.49
N ARG A 18 -6.89 -8.19 4.29
CA ARG A 18 -6.91 -8.23 5.76
C ARG A 18 -7.77 -7.12 6.37
N ASN A 19 -9.07 -7.23 6.14
CA ASN A 19 -10.06 -6.22 6.54
C ASN A 19 -10.47 -6.32 8.02
N ASP A 20 -10.17 -7.44 8.68
CA ASP A 20 -10.42 -7.68 10.12
C ASP A 20 -9.41 -6.95 11.02
N ALA A 21 -8.22 -6.67 10.51
CA ALA A 21 -7.16 -5.94 11.21
C ALA A 21 -6.47 -4.93 10.27
N PRO A 22 -7.16 -3.86 9.83
CA PRO A 22 -6.69 -2.96 8.77
C PRO A 22 -5.37 -2.26 9.11
N GLU A 23 -5.14 -1.88 10.37
CA GLU A 23 -3.88 -1.27 10.82
C GLU A 23 -2.67 -2.22 10.71
N LYS A 24 -2.92 -3.53 10.58
CA LYS A 24 -1.90 -4.58 10.42
C LYS A 24 -1.83 -5.12 8.99
N ALA A 25 -2.55 -4.53 8.05
CA ALA A 25 -2.62 -5.02 6.67
C ALA A 25 -1.28 -4.85 5.94
N SER A 26 -0.60 -3.71 6.13
CA SER A 26 0.75 -3.50 5.57
C SER A 26 1.79 -4.27 6.37
N ARG A 27 2.26 -5.40 5.84
CA ARG A 27 3.22 -6.29 6.48
C ARG A 27 4.27 -6.80 5.48
N PRO A 28 5.22 -5.94 5.05
CA PRO A 28 6.29 -6.36 4.13
C PRO A 28 7.08 -7.53 4.70
N PHE A 29 7.45 -8.49 3.85
CA PHE A 29 8.28 -9.67 4.17
C PHE A 29 7.68 -10.68 5.17
N ASP A 30 6.48 -10.42 5.69
CA ASP A 30 5.74 -11.40 6.49
C ASP A 30 5.41 -12.64 5.64
N ALA A 31 5.39 -13.81 6.30
CA ALA A 31 5.07 -15.09 5.67
C ALA A 31 3.62 -15.11 5.16
N ASP A 32 2.71 -14.46 5.90
CA ASP A 32 1.29 -14.41 5.61
C ASP A 32 0.88 -13.12 4.89
N ARG A 33 1.82 -12.43 4.21
CA ARG A 33 1.48 -11.23 3.40
C ARG A 33 0.57 -11.59 2.23
N ASP A 34 -0.44 -10.76 1.96
CA ASP A 34 -1.49 -11.05 0.96
C ASP A 34 -1.72 -9.95 -0.07
N GLY A 35 -0.82 -8.96 -0.16
CA GLY A 35 -0.92 -7.83 -1.06
C GLY A 35 -0.37 -6.55 -0.45
N PHE A 36 -0.49 -5.43 -1.17
CA PHE A 36 -0.10 -4.11 -0.64
C PHE A 36 -1.33 -3.29 -0.19
N VAL A 37 -1.09 -2.28 0.64
CA VAL A 37 -2.09 -1.26 1.01
C VAL A 37 -1.86 -0.04 0.12
N LEU A 38 -2.89 0.41 -0.59
CA LEU A 38 -2.79 1.56 -1.47
C LEU A 38 -2.75 2.85 -0.63
N GLY A 39 -1.75 3.70 -0.87
CA GLY A 39 -1.60 4.99 -0.21
C GLY A 39 -1.45 6.14 -1.22
N GLU A 40 -1.64 7.36 -0.75
CA GLU A 40 -1.30 8.60 -1.46
C GLU A 40 -0.45 9.49 -0.57
N GLY A 41 0.42 10.29 -1.18
CA GLY A 41 1.30 11.22 -0.48
C GLY A 41 2.45 11.66 -1.37
N ALA A 42 3.17 12.67 -0.92
CA ALA A 42 4.40 13.14 -1.54
C ALA A 42 5.42 13.47 -0.44
N GLY A 43 6.70 13.35 -0.76
CA GLY A 43 7.81 13.75 0.10
C GLY A 43 8.95 14.34 -0.75
N GLY A 44 9.68 15.28 -0.18
CA GLY A 44 10.83 15.91 -0.83
C GLY A 44 12.03 15.90 0.11
N VAL A 45 13.24 15.84 -0.45
CA VAL A 45 14.50 15.91 0.29
C VAL A 45 15.35 17.01 -0.34
N ILE A 46 15.93 17.87 0.49
CA ILE A 46 16.94 18.84 0.07
C ILE A 46 18.29 18.24 0.44
N LEU A 47 19.16 18.08 -0.56
CA LEU A 47 20.52 17.61 -0.37
C LEU A 47 21.45 18.81 -0.53
N GLU A 48 22.30 19.04 0.46
CA GLU A 48 23.36 20.05 0.41
C GLU A 48 24.73 19.39 0.55
N SER A 49 25.75 20.05 0.02
CA SER A 49 27.13 19.71 0.31
C SER A 49 27.51 20.19 1.72
N LEU A 50 28.52 19.56 2.33
CA LEU A 50 29.10 20.00 3.60
C LEU A 50 29.68 21.42 3.54
#